data_AF-A0A067M229-F1
#
_entry.id   AF-A0A067M229-F1
#
_cell.length_a   1.000
_cell.length_b   1.000
_cell.length_c   1.000
_cell.angle_alpha   90.00
_cell.angle_beta   90.00
_cell.angle_gamma   90.00
#
_symmetry.space_group_name_H-M   'P 1'
#
loop_
_entity.id
_entity.type
_entity.pdbx_description
1 polymer ?
#
loop_
_entity_poly.entity_id
_entity_poly.type
_entity_poly.pdbx_seq_one_letter_code
_entity_poly.pdbx_strand_id
1 'polypeptide(L)'
;RIVVSYDVACQYVKHFRERFEAQFPDVKDHDRFEFLIPKMHLYAHKDDCHYRYSFNYTEGCGRTDGEAPERGWAALNELATSTREMNSAHRHEVLEDRVNDINFRK
;
A
#
# COMPACT_ATOMS: atom_id res chain seq x y z
N ARG A 1 12.84 -0.52 13.08
CA ARG A 1 12.69 -0.33 11.62
C ARG A 1 11.28 -0.74 11.26
N ILE A 2 10.57 0.12 10.52
CA ILE A 2 9.21 -0.07 10.05
C ILE A 2 9.24 0.15 8.55
N VAL A 3 8.85 -0.84 7.75
CA VAL A 3 8.81 -0.72 6.29
C VAL A 3 7.41 -0.32 5.88
N VAL A 4 7.29 0.74 5.11
CA VAL A 4 6.03 1.26 4.57
C VAL A 4 6.11 1.24 3.06
N SER A 5 5.15 0.58 2.42
CA SER A 5 5.00 0.59 0.98
C SER A 5 3.90 1.53 0.54
N TYR A 6 4.18 2.40 -0.43
CA TYR A 6 3.18 3.28 -1.02
C TYR A 6 3.58 3.63 -2.45
N ASP A 7 2.62 3.68 -3.36
CA ASP A 7 2.85 3.83 -4.80
C ASP A 7 3.70 5.06 -5.10
N VAL A 8 3.36 6.19 -4.47
CA VAL A 8 4.07 7.46 -4.62
C VAL A 8 4.96 7.80 -3.43
N ALA A 9 5.52 6.79 -2.77
CA ALA A 9 6.36 6.97 -1.58
C ALA A 9 7.53 7.96 -1.81
N CYS A 10 8.11 7.99 -3.01
CA CYS A 10 9.20 8.91 -3.36
C CYS A 10 8.80 10.40 -3.34
N GLN A 11 7.50 10.71 -3.47
CA GLN A 11 6.96 12.06 -3.29
C GLN A 11 6.57 12.29 -1.84
N TYR A 12 5.91 11.28 -1.23
CA TYR A 12 5.41 11.38 0.14
C TYR A 12 6.54 11.64 1.15
N VAL A 13 7.66 10.92 1.03
CA VAL A 13 8.76 10.95 2.00
C VAL A 13 9.42 12.32 2.12
N LYS A 14 9.36 13.16 1.08
CA LYS A 14 10.00 14.49 1.04
C LYS A 14 9.62 15.39 2.22
N HIS A 15 8.37 15.31 2.66
CA HIS A 15 7.85 16.08 3.79
C HIS A 15 7.41 15.18 4.94
N PHE A 16 7.80 13.90 4.96
CA PHE A 16 7.37 12.96 5.99
C PHE A 16 7.83 13.40 7.38
N ARG A 17 9.11 13.74 7.54
CA ARG A 17 9.68 14.18 8.82
C ARG A 17 8.92 15.38 9.39
N GLU A 18 8.76 16.43 8.59
CA GLU A 18 8.04 17.66 8.98
C GLU A 18 6.61 17.35 9.44
N ARG A 19 5.86 16.57 8.65
CA ARG A 19 4.49 16.18 9.01
C ARG A 19 4.43 15.30 10.25
N PHE A 20 5.37 14.39 10.41
CA PHE A 20 5.43 13.49 11.55
C PHE A 20 5.73 14.27 12.84
N GLU A 21 6.72 15.16 12.82
CA GLU A 21 7.08 15.99 13.97
C GLU A 21 5.95 16.97 14.35
N ALA A 22 5.20 17.48 13.38
CA ALA A 22 4.05 18.36 13.63
C ALA A 22 2.86 17.59 14.25
N GLN A 23 2.58 16.38 13.77
CA GLN A 23 1.44 15.58 14.22
C GLN A 23 1.72 14.82 15.52
N PHE A 24 2.97 14.39 15.72
CA PHE A 24 3.40 13.55 16.84
C PHE A 24 4.63 14.18 17.53
N PRO A 25 4.48 15.36 18.17
CA PRO A 25 5.62 16.13 18.69
C PRO A 25 6.41 15.37 19.77
N ASP A 26 5.77 14.50 20.53
CA ASP A 26 6.39 13.70 21.60
C ASP A 26 7.09 12.42 21.10
N VAL A 27 6.90 12.07 19.82
CA VAL A 27 7.46 10.87 19.21
C VAL A 27 8.64 11.26 18.33
N LYS A 28 9.85 10.83 18.70
CA LYS A 28 11.11 11.21 18.02
C LYS A 28 11.72 10.10 17.15
N ASP A 29 10.91 9.12 16.74
CA ASP A 29 11.38 7.90 16.09
C ASP A 29 11.02 7.79 14.59
N HIS A 30 10.77 8.93 13.94
CA HIS A 30 10.49 9.01 12.49
C HIS A 30 11.60 8.41 11.62
N ASP A 31 12.85 8.39 12.09
CA ASP A 31 13.99 7.79 11.36
C ASP A 31 13.93 6.25 11.32
N ARG A 32 12.99 5.62 12.05
CA ARG A 32 12.79 4.17 11.99
C ARG A 32 11.98 3.73 10.77
N PHE A 33 11.35 4.66 10.06
CA PHE A 33 10.53 4.38 8.90
C PHE A 33 11.38 4.30 7.63
N GLU A 34 11.18 3.25 6.86
CA GLU A 34 11.75 3.08 5.54
C GLU A 34 10.63 2.95 4.53
N PHE A 35 10.69 3.77 3.49
CA PHE A 35 9.66 3.85 2.48
C PHE A 35 10.09 3.09 1.25
N LEU A 36 9.19 2.27 0.70
CA LEU A 36 9.39 1.50 -0.52
C LEU A 36 8.21 1.72 -1.46
N ILE A 37 8.41 1.40 -2.74
CA ILE A 37 7.38 1.46 -3.78
C ILE A 37 7.09 0.02 -4.23
N PRO A 38 5.82 -0.40 -4.30
CA PRO A 38 5.45 -1.71 -4.86
C PRO A 38 6.08 -1.95 -6.24
N LYS A 39 6.50 -3.19 -6.49
CA LYS A 39 7.37 -3.52 -7.64
C LYS A 39 6.75 -3.18 -9.00
N MET A 40 5.44 -3.31 -9.14
CA MET A 40 4.71 -2.95 -10.36
C MET A 40 4.73 -1.44 -10.57
N HIS A 41 4.45 -0.67 -9.52
CA HIS A 41 4.46 0.80 -9.59
C HIS A 41 5.84 1.36 -9.85
N LEU A 42 6.90 0.68 -9.39
CA LEU A 42 8.28 1.12 -9.59
C LEU A 42 8.64 1.38 -11.06
N TYR A 43 8.05 0.62 -12.01
CA TYR A 43 8.25 0.82 -13.45
C TYR A 43 7.80 2.18 -13.97
N ALA A 44 6.82 2.82 -13.32
CA ALA A 44 6.32 4.14 -13.70
C ALA A 44 7.14 5.29 -13.08
N HIS A 45 8.18 4.98 -12.30
CA HIS A 45 8.98 5.97 -11.60
C HIS A 45 10.32 6.23 -12.31
N LYS A 46 10.90 7.41 -12.02
CA LYS A 46 12.25 7.77 -12.50
C LYS A 46 13.30 6.73 -12.07
N ASP A 47 14.37 6.61 -12.86
CA ASP A 47 15.47 5.65 -12.65
C ASP A 47 16.00 5.63 -11.21
N ASP A 48 16.09 6.80 -10.57
CA ASP A 48 16.50 6.93 -9.18
C ASP A 48 15.69 6.08 -8.20
N CYS A 49 14.40 5.90 -8.48
CA CYS A 49 13.50 5.20 -7.58
C CYS A 49 13.76 3.69 -7.60
N HIS A 50 14.19 3.14 -8.74
CA HIS A 50 14.39 1.70 -8.97
C HIS A 50 15.41 1.07 -8.03
N TYR A 51 16.32 1.88 -7.48
CA TYR A 51 17.26 1.43 -6.47
C TYR A 51 16.91 1.95 -5.06
N ARG A 52 16.48 3.21 -4.91
CA ARG A 52 16.24 3.80 -3.57
C ARG A 52 15.03 3.24 -2.83
N TYR A 53 13.98 2.85 -3.56
CA TYR A 53 12.69 2.44 -2.98
C TYR A 53 12.34 0.98 -3.30
N SER A 54 13.33 0.19 -3.70
CA SER A 54 13.12 -1.17 -4.18
C SER A 54 13.25 -2.19 -3.07
N PHE A 55 12.22 -3.02 -2.91
CA PHE A 55 12.24 -4.17 -2.02
C PHE A 55 13.42 -5.12 -2.25
N ASN A 56 13.95 -5.21 -3.48
CA ASN A 56 15.05 -6.12 -3.79
C ASN A 56 16.39 -5.65 -3.18
N TYR A 57 16.53 -4.36 -2.90
CA TYR A 57 17.73 -3.77 -2.30
C TYR A 57 17.54 -3.40 -0.83
N THR A 58 16.41 -3.80 -0.24
CA THR A 58 16.05 -3.49 1.14
C THR A 58 16.06 -4.75 2.00
N GLU A 59 17.00 -4.81 2.95
CA GLU A 59 17.13 -5.96 3.85
C GLU A 59 15.88 -6.16 4.71
N GLY A 60 15.57 -7.40 5.11
CA GLY A 60 14.49 -7.68 6.06
C GLY A 60 13.08 -7.67 5.47
N CYS A 61 12.93 -7.38 4.16
CA CYS A 61 11.65 -7.41 3.47
C CYS A 61 11.29 -8.78 2.85
N GLY A 62 12.22 -9.74 2.86
CA GLY A 62 12.04 -11.04 2.21
C GLY A 62 11.76 -10.91 0.70
N ARG A 63 11.10 -11.90 0.10
CA ARG A 63 10.68 -11.86 -1.32
C ARG A 63 9.32 -11.19 -1.51
N THR A 64 9.10 -10.05 -0.84
CA THR A 64 7.86 -9.26 -0.94
C THR A 64 7.86 -8.42 -2.22
N ASP A 65 6.67 -8.12 -2.75
CA ASP A 65 6.47 -7.22 -3.90
C ASP A 65 5.67 -5.95 -3.57
N GLY A 66 4.91 -5.93 -2.47
CA GLY A 66 4.10 -4.78 -2.05
C GLY A 66 2.74 -4.67 -2.76
N GLU A 67 2.37 -5.63 -3.61
CA GLU A 67 1.21 -5.53 -4.52
C GLU A 67 -0.07 -6.16 -3.98
N ALA A 68 0.02 -6.87 -2.85
CA ALA A 68 -1.09 -7.64 -2.30
C ALA A 68 -2.40 -6.85 -2.08
N PRO A 69 -2.37 -5.55 -1.68
CA PRO A 69 -3.57 -4.72 -1.58
C PRO A 69 -4.31 -4.52 -2.91
N GLU A 70 -3.60 -4.52 -4.04
CA GLU A 70 -4.18 -4.22 -5.37
C GLU A 70 -4.48 -5.47 -6.20
N ARG A 71 -3.82 -6.59 -5.89
CA ARG A 71 -3.93 -7.84 -6.65
C ARG A 71 -5.36 -8.39 -6.70
N GLY A 72 -6.20 -8.06 -5.72
CA GLY A 72 -7.61 -8.44 -5.67
C GLY A 72 -8.55 -7.57 -6.50
N TRP A 73 -8.11 -6.42 -7.03
CA TRP A 73 -8.99 -5.45 -7.69
C TRP A 73 -9.72 -6.02 -8.91
N ALA A 74 -9.07 -6.87 -9.70
CA ALA A 74 -9.71 -7.53 -10.83
C ALA A 74 -10.95 -8.34 -10.40
N ALA A 75 -10.84 -9.07 -9.29
CA ALA A 75 -11.95 -9.86 -8.73
C ALA A 75 -13.04 -9.00 -8.06
N LEU A 76 -12.69 -7.79 -7.60
CA LEU A 76 -13.66 -6.84 -7.05
C LEU A 76 -14.45 -6.12 -8.15
N ASN A 77 -13.87 -5.92 -9.34
CA ASN A 77 -14.57 -5.30 -10.47
C ASN A 77 -15.82 -6.10 -10.88
N GLU A 78 -15.80 -7.43 -10.76
CA GLU A 78 -16.95 -8.30 -11.05
C GLU A 78 -18.17 -8.00 -10.15
N LEU A 79 -17.94 -7.48 -8.93
CA LEU A 79 -19.01 -7.14 -8.01
C LEU A 79 -19.64 -5.77 -8.29
N ALA A 80 -19.02 -4.93 -9.11
CA ALA A 80 -19.44 -3.55 -9.30
C ALA A 80 -20.90 -3.42 -9.77
N THR A 81 -21.31 -4.28 -10.70
CA THR A 81 -22.69 -4.31 -11.22
C THR A 81 -23.67 -4.92 -10.22
N SER A 82 -23.31 -6.04 -9.59
CA SER A 82 -24.17 -6.74 -8.64
C SER A 82 -24.46 -5.95 -7.37
N THR A 83 -23.53 -5.08 -6.95
CA THR A 83 -23.65 -4.28 -5.72
C THR A 83 -24.17 -2.87 -5.95
N ARG A 84 -24.45 -2.47 -7.20
CA ARG A 84 -24.74 -1.07 -7.56
C ARG A 84 -26.03 -0.53 -6.94
N GLU A 85 -27.08 -1.37 -6.89
CA GLU A 85 -28.41 -0.99 -6.41
C GLU A 85 -28.61 -1.33 -4.92
N MET A 86 -27.59 -1.89 -4.26
CA MET A 86 -27.64 -2.20 -2.84
C MET A 86 -27.59 -0.91 -2.01
N ASN A 87 -28.26 -0.92 -0.86
CA ASN A 87 -28.06 0.16 0.12
C ASN A 87 -26.61 0.17 0.63
N SER A 88 -26.17 1.30 1.19
CA SER A 88 -24.76 1.49 1.57
C SER A 88 -24.24 0.47 2.58
N ALA A 89 -25.05 0.06 3.55
CA ALA A 89 -24.64 -0.90 4.57
C ALA A 89 -24.46 -2.29 3.94
N HIS A 90 -25.46 -2.76 3.19
CA HIS A 90 -25.42 -4.06 2.55
C HIS A 90 -24.32 -4.17 1.49
N ARG A 91 -24.08 -3.09 0.73
CA ARG A 91 -22.95 -3.02 -0.21
C ARG A 91 -21.62 -3.20 0.51
N HIS A 92 -21.45 -2.60 1.68
CA HIS A 92 -20.22 -2.74 2.47
C HIS A 92 -20.02 -4.18 2.94
N GLU A 93 -21.07 -4.80 3.51
CA GLU A 93 -21.04 -6.21 3.96
C GLU A 93 -20.65 -7.17 2.83
N VAL A 94 -21.25 -7.01 1.64
CA VAL A 94 -20.96 -7.88 0.48
C VAL A 94 -19.53 -7.69 -0.04
N LEU A 95 -19.04 -6.45 -0.08
CA LEU A 95 -17.65 -6.19 -0.49
C LEU A 95 -16.66 -6.75 0.53
N GLU A 96 -16.93 -6.63 1.82
CA GLU A 96 -16.09 -7.16 2.90
C GLU A 96 -16.03 -8.68 2.88
N ASP A 97 -17.18 -9.36 2.73
CA ASP A 97 -17.25 -10.82 2.57
C ASP A 97 -16.42 -11.30 1.38
N ARG A 98 -16.51 -10.62 0.23
CA ARG A 98 -15.68 -10.96 -0.93
C ARG A 98 -14.20 -10.74 -0.69
N VAL A 99 -13.80 -9.62 -0.07
CA VAL A 99 -12.39 -9.35 0.23
C VAL A 99 -11.85 -10.42 1.19
N ASN A 100 -12.66 -10.86 2.15
CA ASN A 100 -12.31 -11.97 3.05
C ASN A 100 -12.16 -13.31 2.30
N ASP A 101 -13.07 -13.66 1.39
CA ASP A 101 -12.96 -14.84 0.53
C ASP A 101 -11.69 -14.79 -0.35
N ILE A 102 -11.40 -13.63 -0.96
CA ILE A 102 -10.17 -13.42 -1.74
C ILE A 102 -8.94 -13.63 -0.85
N ASN A 103 -8.94 -13.11 0.38
CA ASN A 103 -7.82 -13.27 1.30
C ASN A 103 -7.65 -14.70 1.79
N PHE A 104 -8.75 -15.44 2.01
CA PHE A 104 -8.71 -16.84 2.43
C PHE A 104 -8.15 -17.77 1.35
N ARG A 105 -8.33 -17.44 0.07
CA ARG A 105 -7.85 -18.24 -1.07
C ARG A 105 -6.39 -17.96 -1.48
N LYS A 106 -5.74 -16.97 -0.86
CA LYS A 106 -4.32 -16.63 -1.10
C LYS A 106 -3.40 -17.65 -0.42
#